data_AF-A0A397HPL4-F1
#
_entry.id   AF-A0A397HPL4-F1
#
_cell.length_a   1.000
_cell.length_b   1.000
_cell.length_c   1.000
_cell.angle_alpha   90.00
_cell.angle_beta   90.00
_cell.angle_gamma   90.00
#
_symmetry.space_group_name_H-M   'P 1'
#
loop_
_entity.id
_entity.type
_entity.pdbx_description
1 polymer ?
#
loop_
_entity_poly.entity_id
_entity_poly.type
_entity_poly.pdbx_seq_one_letter_code
_entity_poly.pdbx_strand_id
1 'polypeptide(L)'
;MFHPDYNSIITKLPKSLVKRAFHRFLHHSRSPIASEKIFEKCDRIEAYLYHTLEIYEKGLNRKRKKQIQTIEPLENLSYNSKASVKTHTIMTNQETQTQDTTLNCNHEEEINCHVKKELDSLFQQLLEYNEKTFGSLMQEITKQLEERVNANNKLRSEIEQQKIKLYKAEKLLTSLKPQ
;
A
#
# COMPACT_ATOMS: atom_id res chain seq x y z
N MET A 1 -12.65 -30.06 10.25
CA MET A 1 -13.86 -29.31 10.68
C MET A 1 -13.59 -28.78 12.08
N PHE A 2 -14.18 -27.66 12.50
CA PHE A 2 -13.99 -27.17 13.87
C PHE A 2 -14.95 -27.89 14.84
N HIS A 3 -14.66 -27.86 16.14
CA HIS A 3 -15.56 -28.38 17.18
C HIS A 3 -16.96 -27.72 17.11
N PRO A 4 -18.07 -28.45 17.38
CA PRO A 4 -19.43 -27.91 17.28
C PRO A 4 -19.72 -26.69 18.15
N ASP A 5 -19.02 -26.51 19.27
CA ASP A 5 -19.20 -25.34 20.16
C ASP A 5 -18.96 -24.00 19.45
N TYR A 6 -18.13 -23.99 18.41
CA TYR A 6 -17.84 -22.78 17.65
C TYR A 6 -18.89 -22.48 16.57
N ASN A 7 -19.94 -23.30 16.42
CA ASN A 7 -20.95 -23.13 15.39
C ASN A 7 -21.65 -21.76 15.48
N SER A 8 -21.82 -21.23 16.69
CA SER A 8 -22.39 -19.90 16.94
C SER A 8 -21.61 -18.75 16.27
N ILE A 9 -20.31 -18.95 16.05
CA ILE A 9 -19.39 -17.99 15.40
C ILE A 9 -19.22 -18.35 13.93
N ILE A 10 -19.00 -19.64 13.63
CA ILE A 10 -18.70 -20.14 12.27
C ILE A 10 -19.85 -19.87 11.31
N THR A 11 -21.10 -20.01 11.76
CA THR A 11 -22.28 -19.74 10.93
C THR A 11 -22.42 -18.27 10.52
N LYS A 12 -21.83 -17.35 11.29
CA LYS A 12 -21.84 -15.90 11.01
C LYS A 12 -20.68 -15.46 10.11
N LEU A 13 -19.67 -16.31 9.91
CA LEU A 13 -18.49 -16.01 9.10
C LEU A 13 -18.64 -16.55 7.67
N PRO A 14 -18.13 -15.82 6.65
CA PRO A 14 -17.97 -16.36 5.30
C PRO A 14 -17.16 -17.65 5.29
N LYS A 15 -17.59 -18.62 4.47
CA LYS A 15 -16.93 -19.92 4.31
C LYS A 15 -15.43 -19.80 3.97
N SER A 16 -15.04 -18.77 3.20
CA SER A 16 -13.64 -18.49 2.87
C SER A 16 -12.78 -18.12 4.09
N LEU A 17 -13.34 -17.34 5.03
CA LEU A 17 -12.66 -16.96 6.26
C LEU A 17 -12.53 -18.13 7.23
N VAL A 18 -13.57 -18.98 7.32
CA VAL A 18 -13.53 -20.21 8.11
C VAL A 18 -12.45 -21.16 7.58
N LYS A 19 -12.38 -21.38 6.25
CA LYS A 19 -11.33 -22.19 5.62
C LYS A 19 -9.93 -21.62 5.89
N ARG A 20 -9.76 -20.30 5.79
CA ARG A 20 -8.49 -19.62 6.06
C ARG A 20 -8.06 -19.76 7.52
N ALA A 21 -9.00 -19.61 8.46
CA ALA A 21 -8.75 -19.80 9.89
C ALA A 21 -8.27 -21.23 10.18
N PHE A 22 -8.96 -22.23 9.63
CA PHE A 22 -8.62 -23.64 9.79
C PHE A 22 -7.20 -23.94 9.27
N HIS A 23 -6.88 -23.49 8.05
CA HIS A 23 -5.54 -23.65 7.47
C HIS A 23 -4.46 -22.92 8.29
N ARG A 24 -4.77 -21.72 8.80
CA ARG A 24 -3.83 -20.97 9.64
C ARG A 24 -3.53 -21.71 10.94
N PHE A 25 -4.51 -22.32 11.60
CA PHE A 25 -4.25 -23.07 12.84
C PHE A 25 -3.39 -24.30 12.62
N LEU A 26 -3.60 -25.03 11.51
CA LEU A 26 -2.81 -26.21 11.17
C LEU A 26 -1.36 -25.87 10.80
N HIS A 27 -1.15 -24.77 10.08
CA HIS A 27 0.13 -24.47 9.43
C HIS A 27 0.81 -23.19 9.97
N HIS A 28 0.47 -22.73 11.17
CA HIS A 28 1.09 -21.53 11.73
C HIS A 28 2.57 -21.78 12.10
N SER A 29 3.49 -21.05 11.47
CA SER A 29 4.94 -21.25 11.65
C SER A 29 5.44 -21.09 13.09
N ARG A 30 4.79 -20.26 13.91
CA ARG A 30 5.19 -20.01 15.30
C ARG A 30 4.51 -20.91 16.34
N SER A 31 3.38 -21.56 15.99
CA SER A 31 2.58 -22.31 16.96
C SER A 31 1.43 -23.08 16.28
N PRO A 32 1.75 -24.15 15.53
CA PRO A 32 0.72 -24.97 14.91
C PRO A 32 -0.10 -25.68 16.01
N ILE A 33 -1.41 -25.77 15.81
CA ILE A 33 -2.29 -26.55 16.66
C ILE A 33 -2.44 -27.92 16.00
N ALA A 34 -2.14 -28.99 16.74
CA ALA A 34 -2.34 -30.35 16.27
C ALA A 34 -3.79 -30.54 15.82
N SER A 35 -4.02 -31.26 14.73
CA SER A 35 -5.34 -31.45 14.13
C SER A 35 -6.38 -31.91 15.14
N GLU A 36 -6.01 -32.82 16.05
CA GLU A 36 -6.85 -33.35 17.14
C GLU A 36 -7.39 -32.24 18.04
N LYS A 37 -6.54 -31.27 18.44
CA LYS A 37 -6.91 -30.16 19.33
C LYS A 37 -7.81 -29.12 18.67
N ILE A 38 -7.92 -29.10 17.35
CA ILE A 38 -8.85 -28.20 16.63
C ILE A 38 -10.30 -28.72 16.73
N PHE A 39 -10.44 -30.04 16.93
CA PHE A 39 -11.71 -30.67 17.25
C PHE A 39 -12.02 -30.65 18.75
N GLU A 40 -11.14 -30.09 19.58
CA GLU A 40 -11.38 -29.90 21.01
C GLU A 40 -11.66 -28.42 21.32
N LYS A 41 -12.25 -28.19 22.50
CA LYS A 41 -12.48 -26.83 22.99
C LYS A 41 -11.15 -26.21 23.41
N CYS A 42 -10.85 -25.04 22.85
CA CYS A 42 -9.60 -24.33 23.03
C CYS A 42 -9.87 -22.82 22.99
N ASP A 43 -9.66 -22.15 24.13
CA ASP A 43 -9.91 -20.72 24.29
C ASP A 43 -9.16 -19.87 23.25
N ARG A 44 -7.99 -20.35 22.81
CA ARG A 44 -7.19 -19.67 21.78
C ARG A 44 -7.87 -19.70 20.41
N ILE A 45 -8.53 -20.81 20.06
CA ILE A 45 -9.28 -20.94 18.81
C ILE A 45 -10.52 -20.05 18.90
N GLU A 46 -11.22 -20.10 20.03
CA GLU A 46 -12.40 -19.29 20.32
C GLU A 46 -12.12 -17.78 20.22
N ALA A 47 -11.11 -17.29 20.93
CA ALA A 47 -10.71 -15.88 20.93
C ALA A 47 -10.35 -15.37 19.52
N TYR A 48 -9.65 -16.18 18.74
CA TYR A 48 -9.29 -15.83 17.37
C TYR A 48 -10.51 -15.80 16.44
N LEU A 49 -11.44 -16.74 16.58
CA LEU A 49 -12.67 -16.76 15.78
C LEU A 49 -13.56 -15.55 16.09
N TYR A 50 -13.73 -15.19 17.38
CA TYR A 50 -14.44 -13.98 17.78
C TYR A 50 -13.78 -12.72 17.22
N HIS A 51 -12.46 -12.60 17.34
CA HIS A 51 -11.73 -11.47 16.77
C HIS A 51 -11.89 -11.37 15.25
N THR A 52 -11.89 -12.52 14.56
CA THR A 52 -12.12 -12.59 13.11
C THR A 52 -13.53 -12.13 12.74
N LEU A 53 -14.54 -12.53 13.52
CA LEU A 53 -15.92 -12.09 13.34
C LEU A 53 -16.07 -10.58 13.55
N GLU A 54 -15.47 -10.05 14.63
CA GLU A 54 -15.49 -8.62 14.94
C GLU A 54 -14.89 -7.77 13.80
N ILE A 55 -13.72 -8.18 13.27
CA ILE A 55 -13.09 -7.49 12.13
C ILE A 55 -14.00 -7.53 10.90
N TYR A 56 -14.60 -8.69 10.62
CA TYR A 56 -15.46 -8.87 9.46
C TYR A 56 -16.69 -7.96 9.54
N GLU A 57 -17.38 -7.93 10.67
CA GLU A 57 -18.54 -7.07 10.91
C GLU A 57 -18.18 -5.58 10.84
N LYS A 58 -17.05 -5.17 11.44
CA LYS A 58 -16.53 -3.80 11.32
C LYS A 58 -16.28 -3.42 9.85
N GLY A 59 -15.73 -4.34 9.05
CA GLY A 59 -15.52 -4.14 7.62
C GLY A 59 -16.82 -3.97 6.84
N LEU A 60 -17.84 -4.77 7.17
CA LEU A 60 -19.17 -4.71 6.55
C LEU A 60 -19.88 -3.38 6.87
N ASN A 61 -19.80 -2.93 8.12
CA ASN A 61 -20.37 -1.66 8.56
C ASN A 61 -19.66 -0.45 7.92
N ARG A 62 -18.33 -0.51 7.73
CA ARG A 62 -17.60 0.53 6.98
C ARG A 62 -18.04 0.59 5.52
N LYS A 63 -18.26 -0.56 4.86
CA LYS A 63 -18.75 -0.60 3.48
C LYS A 63 -20.16 0.00 3.35
N ARG A 64 -21.07 -0.33 4.28
CA ARG A 64 -22.42 0.26 4.33
C ARG A 64 -22.39 1.78 4.52
N LYS A 65 -21.58 2.28 5.46
CA LYS A 65 -21.42 3.74 5.68
C LYS A 65 -20.91 4.47 4.44
N LYS A 66 -19.94 3.89 3.73
CA LYS A 66 -19.43 4.46 2.46
C LYS A 66 -20.52 4.47 1.38
N GLN A 67 -21.31 3.41 1.26
CA GLN A 67 -22.42 3.38 0.29
C GLN A 67 -23.48 4.43 0.58
N ILE A 68 -23.89 4.59 1.85
CA ILE A 68 -24.86 5.63 2.26
C ILE A 68 -24.34 7.04 1.93
N GLN A 69 -23.07 7.33 2.27
CA GLN A 69 -22.40 8.59 1.91
C GLN A 69 -22.21 8.81 0.40
N THR A 70 -22.33 7.77 -0.43
CA THR A 70 -22.24 7.90 -1.89
C THR A 70 -23.62 8.11 -2.51
N ILE A 71 -24.69 7.71 -1.83
CA ILE A 71 -26.09 7.89 -2.25
C ILE A 71 -26.60 9.30 -1.85
N GLU A 72 -26.29 9.80 -0.65
CA GLU A 72 -26.68 11.16 -0.19
C GLU A 72 -26.20 12.33 -1.12
N PRO A 73 -25.02 12.27 -1.78
CA PRO A 73 -24.62 13.27 -2.76
C PRO A 73 -25.42 13.21 -4.07
N LEU A 74 -25.96 12.04 -4.44
CA LEU A 74 -26.63 11.85 -5.72
C LEU A 74 -28.07 12.39 -5.72
N GLU A 75 -28.77 12.32 -4.58
CA GLU A 75 -30.13 12.88 -4.44
C GLU A 75 -30.14 14.42 -4.57
N ASN A 76 -29.04 15.09 -4.20
CA ASN A 76 -28.90 16.54 -4.30
C ASN A 76 -28.64 17.06 -5.74
N LEU A 77 -28.33 16.18 -6.69
CA LEU A 77 -28.13 16.52 -8.11
C LEU A 77 -29.43 16.46 -8.94
N SER A 78 -30.53 15.95 -8.38
CA SER A 78 -31.80 15.79 -9.09
C SER A 78 -32.61 17.09 -9.31
N TYR A 79 -32.17 18.23 -8.78
CA TYR A 79 -32.89 19.51 -8.86
C TYR A 79 -32.18 20.61 -9.64
N ASN A 80 -31.39 20.29 -10.68
CA ASN A 80 -30.89 21.33 -11.58
C ASN A 80 -30.81 20.83 -13.03
N SER A 81 -31.97 20.70 -13.68
CA SER A 81 -32.04 20.75 -15.15
C SER A 81 -33.27 21.55 -15.59
N LYS A 82 -33.21 22.87 -15.33
CA LYS A 82 -34.01 23.88 -16.01
C LYS A 82 -33.08 24.72 -16.87
N ALA A 83 -32.61 24.17 -17.99
CA ALA A 83 -32.17 24.93 -19.17
C ALA A 83 -31.55 23.98 -20.20
N SER A 84 -32.39 23.33 -21.01
CA SER A 84 -32.05 23.18 -22.42
C SER A 84 -33.33 23.21 -23.25
N VAL A 85 -33.32 24.13 -24.18
CA VAL A 85 -34.45 24.65 -24.92
C VAL A 85 -34.69 23.77 -26.15
N LYS A 86 -35.89 23.19 -26.22
CA LYS A 86 -36.78 23.18 -27.39
C LYS A 86 -36.27 22.50 -28.67
N THR A 87 -36.67 21.24 -28.85
CA THR A 87 -37.25 20.75 -30.11
C THR A 87 -38.52 19.94 -29.82
N HIS A 88 -39.47 20.01 -30.74
CA HIS A 88 -40.90 19.82 -30.56
C HIS A 88 -41.39 18.43 -30.10
N THR A 89 -42.40 18.47 -29.20
CA THR A 89 -43.71 17.78 -29.23
C THR A 89 -43.92 16.93 -30.50
N ILE A 90 -44.25 15.64 -30.41
CA ILE A 90 -45.60 15.12 -30.11
C ILE A 90 -45.47 13.69 -29.54
N MET A 91 -46.10 13.44 -28.38
CA MET A 91 -46.47 12.10 -27.92
C MET A 91 -47.45 11.49 -28.93
N THR A 92 -47.10 10.35 -29.51
CA THR A 92 -48.10 9.44 -30.08
C THR A 92 -47.96 8.12 -29.36
N ASN A 93 -48.99 7.79 -28.59
CA ASN A 93 -49.18 6.51 -27.92
C ASN A 93 -49.21 5.41 -28.98
N GLN A 94 -48.17 4.58 -29.08
CA GLN A 94 -48.27 3.28 -29.73
C GLN A 94 -47.51 2.25 -28.92
N GLU A 95 -48.31 1.36 -28.31
CA GLU A 95 -47.91 0.04 -27.83
C GLU A 95 -46.91 -0.59 -28.81
N THR A 96 -45.65 -0.67 -28.41
CA THR A 96 -44.67 -1.52 -29.06
C THR A 96 -43.92 -2.27 -27.99
N GLN A 97 -44.45 -3.47 -27.72
CA GLN A 97 -43.72 -4.64 -27.29
C GLN A 97 -42.30 -4.60 -27.85
N THR A 98 -41.34 -4.16 -27.03
CA THR A 98 -39.92 -4.24 -27.35
C THR A 98 -39.28 -5.19 -26.36
N GLN A 99 -38.67 -6.20 -26.97
CA GLN A 99 -38.18 -7.42 -26.36
C GLN A 99 -37.16 -7.14 -25.26
N ASP A 100 -37.11 -8.07 -24.30
CA ASP A 100 -36.01 -8.34 -23.37
C ASP A 100 -34.65 -8.08 -24.04
N THR A 101 -34.19 -6.84 -23.96
CA THR A 101 -32.78 -6.54 -24.20
C THR A 101 -32.18 -6.44 -22.82
N THR A 102 -31.79 -7.62 -22.32
CA THR A 102 -30.95 -7.77 -21.14
C THR A 102 -29.80 -6.79 -21.31
N LEU A 103 -29.84 -5.68 -20.57
CA LEU A 103 -28.80 -4.68 -20.54
C LEU A 103 -27.64 -5.34 -19.78
N ASN A 104 -26.86 -6.15 -20.50
CA ASN A 104 -25.71 -6.86 -19.99
C ASN A 104 -24.62 -5.81 -19.75
N CYS A 105 -24.75 -5.06 -18.67
CA CYS A 105 -23.68 -4.25 -18.14
C CYS A 105 -22.57 -5.21 -17.71
N ASN A 106 -21.47 -5.21 -18.46
CA ASN A 106 -20.24 -5.90 -18.08
C ASN A 106 -19.61 -5.16 -16.89
N HIS A 107 -20.27 -5.19 -15.73
CA HIS A 107 -19.82 -4.53 -14.50
C HIS A 107 -18.39 -4.94 -14.12
N GLU A 108 -17.96 -6.13 -14.52
CA GLU A 108 -16.60 -6.61 -14.36
C GLU A 108 -15.57 -5.81 -15.17
N GLU A 109 -15.88 -5.44 -16.42
CA GLU A 109 -14.99 -4.64 -17.27
C GLU A 109 -14.85 -3.21 -16.74
N GLU A 110 -15.94 -2.61 -16.26
CA GLU A 110 -15.94 -1.29 -15.64
C GLU A 110 -15.11 -1.28 -14.35
N ILE A 111 -15.31 -2.27 -13.48
CA ILE A 111 -14.52 -2.43 -12.25
C ILE A 111 -13.04 -2.60 -12.58
N ASN A 112 -12.70 -3.45 -13.57
CA ASN A 112 -11.31 -3.67 -13.96
C ASN A 112 -10.66 -2.40 -14.53
N CYS A 113 -11.40 -1.62 -15.33
CA CYS A 113 -10.92 -0.33 -15.83
C CYS A 113 -10.62 0.66 -14.69
N HIS A 114 -11.52 0.76 -13.71
CA HIS A 114 -11.31 1.60 -12.53
C HIS A 114 -10.12 1.15 -11.70
N VAL A 115 -10.03 -0.16 -11.41
CA VAL A 115 -8.92 -0.73 -10.64
C VAL A 115 -7.58 -0.47 -11.35
N LYS A 116 -7.52 -0.66 -12.66
CA LYS A 116 -6.32 -0.40 -13.45
C LYS A 116 -5.90 1.06 -13.37
N LYS A 117 -6.83 2.00 -13.54
CA LYS A 117 -6.55 3.43 -13.48
C LYS A 117 -6.01 3.87 -12.11
N GLU A 118 -6.62 3.38 -11.03
CA GLU A 118 -6.16 3.66 -9.67
C GLU A 118 -4.77 3.06 -9.41
N LEU A 119 -4.53 1.84 -9.90
CA LEU A 119 -3.23 1.18 -9.78
C LEU A 119 -2.14 1.96 -10.53
N ASP A 120 -2.40 2.38 -11.77
CA ASP A 120 -1.49 3.19 -12.57
C ASP A 120 -1.20 4.54 -11.88
N SER A 121 -2.24 5.17 -11.30
CA SER A 121 -2.08 6.42 -10.55
C SER A 121 -1.22 6.24 -9.30
N LEU A 122 -1.43 5.18 -8.53
CA LEU A 122 -0.61 4.86 -7.34
C LEU A 122 0.84 4.56 -7.72
N PHE A 123 1.05 3.83 -8.82
CA PHE A 123 2.38 3.52 -9.31
C PHE A 123 3.14 4.79 -9.70
N GLN A 124 2.48 5.72 -10.40
CA GLN A 124 3.06 7.00 -10.77
C GLN A 124 3.45 7.83 -9.55
N GLN A 125 2.58 7.91 -8.54
CA GLN A 125 2.87 8.62 -7.28
C GLN A 125 4.06 8.00 -6.53
N LEU A 126 4.14 6.67 -6.50
CA LEU A 126 5.25 5.98 -5.87
C LEU A 126 6.58 6.28 -6.58
N LEU A 127 6.57 6.27 -7.92
CA LEU A 127 7.76 6.63 -8.71
C LEU A 127 8.19 8.06 -8.45
N GLU A 128 7.26 9.01 -8.49
CA GLU A 128 7.55 10.43 -8.25
C GLU A 128 8.08 10.67 -6.83
N TYR A 129 7.48 10.02 -5.82
CA TYR A 129 7.94 10.11 -4.45
C TYR A 129 9.36 9.53 -4.29
N ASN A 130 9.61 8.37 -4.88
CA ASN A 130 10.91 7.72 -4.83
C ASN A 130 11.98 8.54 -5.56
N GLU A 131 11.68 9.07 -6.74
CA GLU A 131 12.59 9.93 -7.50
C GLU A 131 12.96 11.18 -6.70
N LYS A 132 11.99 11.87 -6.11
CA LYS A 132 12.26 13.06 -5.29
C LYS A 132 13.07 12.72 -4.05
N THR A 133 12.68 11.66 -3.33
CA THR A 133 13.27 11.33 -2.03
C THR A 133 14.65 10.67 -2.18
N PHE A 134 14.73 9.57 -2.95
CA PHE A 134 16.00 8.90 -3.20
C PHE A 134 16.92 9.74 -4.08
N GLY A 135 16.39 10.47 -5.08
CA GLY A 135 17.20 11.35 -5.91
C GLY A 135 17.89 12.44 -5.08
N SER A 136 17.14 13.12 -4.21
CA SER A 136 17.73 14.12 -3.30
C SER A 136 18.77 13.51 -2.36
N LEU A 137 18.49 12.34 -1.77
CA LEU A 137 19.43 11.64 -0.90
C LEU A 137 20.72 11.26 -1.64
N MET A 138 20.61 10.72 -2.86
CA MET A 138 21.76 10.32 -3.67
C MET A 138 22.61 11.52 -4.07
N GLN A 139 21.98 12.65 -4.40
CA GLN A 139 22.67 13.91 -4.70
C GLN A 139 23.45 14.41 -3.48
N GLU A 140 22.82 14.43 -2.30
CA GLU A 140 23.47 14.88 -1.06
C GLU A 140 24.65 13.98 -0.66
N ILE A 141 24.49 12.65 -0.74
CA ILE A 141 25.58 11.70 -0.50
C ILE A 141 26.75 11.96 -1.46
N THR A 142 26.45 12.17 -2.75
CA THR A 142 27.46 12.43 -3.77
C THR A 142 28.22 13.72 -3.49
N LYS A 143 27.50 14.79 -3.12
CA LYS A 143 28.09 16.07 -2.77
C LYS A 143 29.02 15.96 -1.56
N GLN A 144 28.60 15.30 -0.49
CA GLN A 144 29.44 15.10 0.70
C GLN A 144 30.69 14.26 0.40
N LEU A 145 30.58 13.25 -0.46
CA LEU A 145 31.73 12.46 -0.90
C LEU A 145 32.74 13.34 -1.64
N GLU A 146 32.28 14.16 -2.59
CA GLU A 146 33.12 15.04 -3.40
C GLU A 146 33.82 16.09 -2.54
N GLU A 147 33.11 16.71 -1.59
CA GLU A 147 33.68 17.65 -0.62
C GLU A 147 34.80 17.00 0.20
N ARG A 148 34.58 15.77 0.71
CA ARG A 148 35.59 15.02 1.46
C ARG A 148 36.81 14.67 0.61
N VAL A 149 36.62 14.27 -0.64
CA VAL A 149 37.70 13.97 -1.58
C VAL A 149 38.54 15.23 -1.84
N ASN A 150 37.89 16.37 -2.06
CA ASN A 150 38.57 17.64 -2.29
C ASN A 150 39.38 18.10 -1.07
N ALA A 151 38.80 17.99 0.12
CA ALA A 151 39.50 18.29 1.38
C ALA A 151 40.71 17.36 1.57
N ASN A 152 40.56 16.06 1.32
CA ASN A 152 41.65 15.09 1.42
C ASN A 152 42.78 15.37 0.42
N ASN A 153 42.45 15.74 -0.82
CA ASN A 153 43.43 16.09 -1.84
C ASN A 153 44.25 17.33 -1.44
N LYS A 154 43.60 18.32 -0.82
CA LYS A 154 44.27 19.51 -0.28
C LYS A 154 45.23 19.14 0.86
N LEU A 155 44.75 18.38 1.84
CA LEU A 155 45.57 17.90 2.97
C LEU A 155 46.76 17.08 2.49
N ARG A 156 46.56 16.20 1.49
CA ARG A 156 47.64 15.42 0.89
C ARG A 156 48.71 16.33 0.28
N SER A 157 48.31 17.39 -0.42
CA SER A 157 49.25 18.35 -1.01
C SER A 157 50.04 19.10 0.07
N GLU A 158 49.39 19.51 1.16
CA GLU A 158 50.04 20.14 2.31
C GLU A 158 51.02 19.20 3.01
N ILE A 159 50.67 17.93 3.19
CA ILE A 159 51.54 16.89 3.76
C ILE A 159 52.80 16.71 2.89
N GLU A 160 52.67 16.65 1.57
CA GLU A 160 53.83 16.54 0.68
C GLU A 160 54.76 17.77 0.76
N GLN A 161 54.19 18.98 0.87
CA GLN A 161 54.99 20.19 1.10
C GLN A 161 55.73 20.14 2.45
N GLN A 162 55.08 19.65 3.50
CA GLN A 162 55.69 19.51 4.83
C GLN A 162 56.81 18.47 4.83
N LYS A 163 56.63 17.33 4.15
CA LYS A 163 57.69 16.31 3.98
C LYS A 163 58.94 16.91 3.33
N ILE A 164 58.78 17.72 2.29
CA ILE A 164 59.91 18.38 1.62
C ILE A 164 60.63 19.34 2.57
N LYS A 165 59.90 20.12 3.37
CA LYS A 165 60.49 21.04 4.37
C LYS A 165 61.25 20.28 5.44
N LEU A 166 60.67 19.19 5.96
CA LEU A 166 61.28 18.33 6.97
C LEU A 166 62.59 17.74 6.46
N TYR A 167 62.59 17.15 5.26
CA TYR A 167 63.80 16.58 4.65
C TYR A 167 64.94 17.61 4.51
N LYS A 168 64.62 18.86 4.12
CA LYS A 168 65.60 19.94 4.07
C LYS A 168 66.18 20.28 5.45
N ALA A 169 65.32 20.35 6.48
CA ALA A 169 65.73 20.63 7.84
C ALA A 169 66.60 19.50 8.42
N GLU A 170 66.25 18.24 8.18
CA GLU A 170 67.04 17.08 8.59
C GLU A 170 68.43 17.07 7.93
N LYS A 171 68.52 17.39 6.64
CA LYS A 171 69.80 17.51 5.92
C LYS A 171 70.68 18.63 6.48
N LEU A 172 70.10 19.77 6.85
CA LEU A 172 70.84 20.85 7.50
C LEU A 172 71.31 20.44 8.91
N LEU A 173 70.44 19.82 9.69
CA LEU A 173 70.78 19.38 11.05
C LEU A 173 71.90 18.34 11.07
N THR A 174 71.89 17.41 10.13
CA THR A 174 72.97 16.41 9.97
C THR A 174 74.29 17.06 9.59
N SER A 175 74.29 18.12 8.77
CA SER A 175 75.51 18.89 8.47
C SER A 175 76.06 19.72 9.64
N LEU A 176 75.23 20.00 10.65
CA LEU A 176 75.60 20.79 11.83
C LEU A 176 75.99 19.95 13.04
N LYS A 177 75.83 18.62 12.98
CA LYS A 177 76.30 17.75 14.06
C LYS A 177 77.83 17.73 14.08
N PRO A 178 78.48 18.08 15.22
CA PRO A 178 79.92 17.94 15.35
C PRO A 178 80.30 16.45 15.32
N GLN A 179 81.45 16.15 14.68
CA GLN A 179 82.06 14.82 14.62
C GLN A 179 82.43 14.30 16.01
#